data_AF-A0A6J0C3W5-F1
#
_entry.id   AF-A0A6J0C3W5-F1
#
_cell.length_a   1.000
_cell.length_b   1.000
_cell.length_c   1.000
_cell.angle_alpha   90.00
_cell.angle_beta   90.00
_cell.angle_gamma   90.00
#
_symmetry.space_group_name_H-M   'P 1'
#
loop_
_entity.id
_entity.type
_entity.pdbx_description
1 polymer ?
#
loop_
_entity_poly.entity_id
_entity_poly.type
_entity_poly.pdbx_seq_one_letter_code
_entity_poly.pdbx_strand_id
1 'polypeptide(L)'
;MEGCTLNTAHAVERRAEALVNERRYEEAARCHEQAAQLFSEVQIKIQLPNLDNVRNFEVGESTRCLNPLTRPSQLHTAIESIQLQRDYHRKQAAFVRMQQVQYEEYKAALETHEKELLSNQIAKHSANLSSRNFVTVDKDDKFLHQAIDRAMDEQDSLIDLILTPQNETIPVKRPKDSAVVLEELRTVNSQLRLLIGTLLNQLDSSQQQIKVLTEQLRAATAPDKESLHSNTEDSSISLAPLPPLAPLEMPSFDFATS
;
A
#
# COMPACT_ATOMS: atom_id res chain seq x y z
N MET A 1 -23.88 -18.21 34.62
CA MET A 1 -22.51 -18.10 34.06
C MET A 1 -22.51 -17.80 32.54
N GLU A 2 -23.67 -17.62 31.89
CA GLU A 2 -23.81 -17.37 30.44
C GLU A 2 -23.28 -15.99 29.99
N GLY A 3 -23.30 -15.00 30.88
CA GLY A 3 -22.78 -13.66 30.58
C GLY A 3 -21.27 -13.65 30.30
N CYS A 4 -20.48 -14.58 30.84
CA CYS A 4 -19.04 -14.56 30.65
C CYS A 4 -18.63 -14.88 29.20
N THR A 5 -19.21 -15.92 28.59
CA THR A 5 -18.87 -16.32 27.22
C THR A 5 -19.43 -15.37 26.17
N LEU A 6 -20.64 -14.86 26.37
CA LEU A 6 -21.25 -13.88 25.47
C LEU A 6 -20.52 -12.53 25.54
N ASN A 7 -20.19 -12.06 26.74
CA ASN A 7 -19.41 -10.82 26.90
C ASN A 7 -18.01 -10.96 26.31
N THR A 8 -17.40 -12.15 26.42
CA THR A 8 -16.10 -12.42 25.79
C THR A 8 -16.20 -12.35 24.26
N ALA A 9 -17.28 -12.87 23.66
CA ALA A 9 -17.49 -12.81 22.21
C ALA A 9 -17.56 -11.35 21.71
N HIS A 10 -18.33 -10.50 22.38
CA HIS A 10 -18.41 -9.07 22.04
C HIS A 10 -17.11 -8.30 22.33
N ALA A 11 -16.33 -8.71 23.33
CA ALA A 11 -15.01 -8.13 23.56
C ALA A 11 -14.03 -8.47 22.43
N VAL A 12 -14.08 -9.70 21.91
CA VAL A 12 -13.29 -10.14 20.77
C VAL A 12 -13.73 -9.43 19.48
N GLU A 13 -15.02 -9.18 19.30
CA GLU A 13 -15.56 -8.38 18.18
C GLU A 13 -14.99 -6.96 18.16
N ARG A 14 -15.05 -6.22 19.27
CA ARG A 14 -14.44 -4.87 19.36
C ARG A 14 -12.94 -4.90 19.07
N ARG A 15 -12.24 -5.94 19.53
CA ARG A 15 -10.82 -6.14 19.23
C ARG A 15 -10.58 -6.38 17.74
N ALA A 16 -11.44 -7.14 17.07
CA ALA A 16 -11.35 -7.40 15.63
C ALA A 16 -11.47 -6.09 14.84
N GLU A 17 -12.43 -5.23 15.19
CA GLU A 17 -12.60 -3.92 14.56
C GLU A 17 -11.37 -3.02 14.71
N ALA A 18 -10.75 -3.01 15.89
CA ALA A 18 -9.50 -2.29 16.12
C ALA A 18 -8.36 -2.81 15.21
N LEU A 19 -8.25 -4.13 15.04
CA LEU A 19 -7.24 -4.75 14.19
C LEU A 19 -7.49 -4.49 12.69
N VAL A 20 -8.74 -4.42 12.24
CA VAL A 20 -9.08 -3.99 10.87
C VAL A 20 -8.61 -2.56 10.63
N ASN A 21 -8.83 -1.65 11.57
CA ASN A 21 -8.36 -0.26 11.48
C ASN A 21 -6.82 -0.17 11.46
N GLU A 22 -6.13 -1.07 12.15
CA GLU A 22 -4.66 -1.22 12.12
C GLU A 22 -4.14 -1.93 10.85
N ARG A 23 -5.01 -2.33 9.91
CA ARG A 23 -4.69 -3.12 8.71
C ARG A 23 -4.10 -4.51 9.00
N ARG A 24 -4.33 -5.04 10.21
CA ARG A 24 -3.90 -6.38 10.64
C ARG A 24 -5.00 -7.41 10.34
N TYR A 25 -5.27 -7.61 9.05
CA TYR A 25 -6.42 -8.40 8.58
C TYR A 25 -6.39 -9.87 9.03
N GLU A 26 -5.23 -10.52 9.05
CA GLU A 26 -5.11 -11.93 9.49
C GLU A 26 -5.53 -12.10 10.96
N GLU A 27 -5.11 -11.19 11.84
CA GLU A 27 -5.48 -11.25 13.27
C GLU A 27 -6.95 -10.88 13.49
N ALA A 28 -7.46 -9.91 12.72
CA ALA A 28 -8.88 -9.55 12.75
C ALA A 28 -9.77 -10.72 12.29
N ALA A 29 -9.39 -11.45 11.24
CA ALA A 29 -10.10 -12.62 10.76
C ALA A 29 -10.15 -13.72 11.84
N ARG A 30 -9.03 -13.98 12.52
CA ARG A 30 -8.99 -14.93 13.64
C ARG A 30 -9.88 -14.51 14.81
N CYS A 31 -9.96 -13.21 15.10
CA CYS A 31 -10.86 -12.71 16.14
C CYS A 31 -12.33 -12.98 15.77
N HIS A 32 -12.74 -12.76 14.52
CA HIS A 32 -14.11 -13.11 14.08
C HIS A 32 -14.38 -14.62 14.07
N GLU A 33 -13.39 -15.45 13.71
CA GLU A 33 -13.50 -16.92 13.83
C GLU A 33 -13.66 -17.35 15.29
N GLN A 34 -12.89 -16.76 16.20
CA GLN A 34 -13.00 -17.00 17.64
C GLN A 34 -14.37 -16.55 18.19
N ALA A 35 -14.90 -15.41 17.76
CA ALA A 35 -16.23 -14.96 18.12
C ALA A 35 -17.30 -15.97 17.66
N ALA A 36 -17.22 -16.47 16.42
CA ALA A 36 -18.13 -17.50 15.92
C ALA A 36 -18.04 -18.83 16.72
N GLN A 37 -16.86 -19.20 17.21
CA GLN A 37 -16.70 -20.36 18.10
C GLN A 37 -17.39 -20.14 19.45
N LEU A 38 -17.21 -18.96 20.06
CA LEU A 38 -17.87 -18.61 21.33
C LEU A 38 -19.40 -18.58 21.19
N PHE A 39 -19.94 -18.05 20.08
CA PHE A 39 -21.38 -18.12 19.81
C PHE A 39 -21.86 -19.57 19.60
N SER A 40 -21.05 -20.43 19.01
CA SER A 40 -21.37 -21.86 18.89
C SER A 40 -21.41 -22.54 20.26
N GLU A 41 -20.49 -22.21 21.17
CA GLU A 41 -20.49 -22.71 22.54
C GLU A 41 -21.72 -22.22 23.33
N VAL A 42 -22.07 -20.94 23.20
CA VAL A 42 -23.30 -20.39 23.79
C VAL A 42 -24.54 -21.11 23.25
N GLN A 43 -24.61 -21.35 21.94
CA GLN A 43 -25.72 -22.08 21.33
C GLN A 43 -25.86 -23.50 21.90
N ILE A 44 -24.75 -24.24 22.06
CA ILE A 44 -24.75 -25.59 22.65
C ILE A 44 -25.24 -25.55 24.10
N LYS A 45 -24.81 -24.57 24.90
CA LYS A 45 -25.25 -24.41 26.29
C LYS A 45 -26.74 -24.12 26.41
N ILE A 46 -27.30 -23.33 25.49
CA ILE A 46 -28.75 -23.04 25.45
C ILE A 46 -29.55 -24.26 24.97
N GLN A 47 -28.99 -25.08 24.06
CA GLN A 47 -29.64 -26.27 23.52
C GLN A 47 -29.58 -27.51 24.43
N LEU A 48 -28.59 -27.61 25.33
CA LEU A 48 -28.48 -28.67 26.34
C LEU A 48 -28.80 -28.14 27.76
N PRO A 49 -30.08 -28.06 28.16
CA PRO A 49 -30.42 -27.71 29.52
C PRO A 49 -30.39 -28.98 30.39
N ASN A 50 -29.31 -29.26 31.15
CA ASN A 50 -29.38 -29.91 32.48
C ASN A 50 -28.03 -30.35 33.09
N LEU A 51 -27.60 -29.67 34.15
CA LEU A 51 -27.46 -30.08 35.56
C LEU A 51 -26.75 -28.90 36.26
N ASP A 52 -27.08 -28.60 37.52
CA ASP A 52 -26.45 -27.56 38.36
C ASP A 52 -26.93 -26.11 38.15
N ASN A 53 -28.12 -25.81 38.66
CA ASN A 53 -28.29 -24.69 39.60
C ASN A 53 -29.70 -24.65 40.20
N VAL A 54 -29.99 -25.64 41.05
CA VAL A 54 -30.92 -25.48 42.17
C VAL A 54 -30.07 -25.28 43.43
N ARG A 55 -29.54 -24.07 43.62
CA ARG A 55 -29.35 -23.47 44.96
C ARG A 55 -28.72 -22.08 44.84
N ASN A 56 -29.37 -21.15 45.52
CA ASN A 56 -28.82 -19.89 46.03
C ASN A 56 -28.49 -18.84 44.97
N PHE A 57 -29.52 -18.06 44.60
CA PHE A 57 -29.29 -16.66 44.25
C PHE A 57 -29.98 -15.80 45.30
N GLU A 58 -29.16 -15.21 46.16
CA GLU A 58 -29.60 -14.18 47.09
C GLU A 58 -30.16 -12.99 46.30
N VAL A 59 -31.19 -12.43 46.88
CA VAL A 59 -32.03 -11.36 46.37
C VAL A 59 -31.19 -10.11 46.16
N GLY A 60 -30.93 -9.77 44.90
CA GLY A 60 -30.67 -8.40 44.44
C GLY A 60 -31.84 -8.00 43.54
N GLU A 61 -32.67 -7.09 44.05
CA GLU A 61 -33.92 -6.65 43.45
C GLU A 61 -33.77 -6.15 42.00
N SER A 62 -34.63 -6.70 41.12
CA SER A 62 -35.26 -6.02 39.97
C SER A 62 -35.33 -6.93 38.73
N THR A 63 -36.12 -8.00 38.82
CA THR A 63 -36.81 -8.54 37.65
C THR A 63 -38.04 -9.31 38.11
N ARG A 64 -39.17 -8.59 38.13
CA ARG A 64 -40.49 -9.18 38.33
C ARG A 64 -40.75 -10.21 37.24
N CYS A 65 -41.06 -11.42 37.67
CA CYS A 65 -42.06 -12.34 37.11
C CYS A 65 -42.15 -12.45 35.58
N LEU A 66 -41.57 -13.50 35.00
CA LEU A 66 -41.98 -14.00 33.67
C LEU A 66 -42.74 -15.32 33.82
N ASN A 67 -43.94 -15.35 33.22
CA ASN A 67 -44.87 -16.48 33.25
C ASN A 67 -44.24 -17.76 32.65
N PRO A 68 -44.56 -18.96 33.18
CA PRO A 68 -43.98 -20.22 32.69
C PRO A 68 -44.30 -20.59 31.23
N LEU A 69 -45.32 -19.97 30.61
CA LEU A 69 -45.75 -20.27 29.24
C LEU A 69 -44.92 -19.59 28.13
N THR A 70 -44.13 -18.56 28.43
CA THR A 70 -43.33 -17.82 27.42
C THR A 70 -41.90 -18.34 27.28
N ARG A 71 -41.47 -19.27 28.15
CA ARG A 71 -40.10 -19.83 28.16
C ARG A 71 -39.69 -20.51 26.84
N PRO A 72 -40.52 -21.34 26.19
CA PRO A 72 -40.11 -22.04 24.96
C PRO A 72 -39.89 -21.07 23.79
N SER A 73 -40.78 -20.09 23.66
CA SER A 73 -40.72 -19.07 22.60
C SER A 73 -39.50 -18.16 22.75
N GLN A 74 -39.20 -17.73 23.98
CA GLN A 74 -38.03 -16.88 24.27
C GLN A 74 -36.71 -17.61 24.03
N LEU A 75 -36.64 -18.91 24.37
CA LEU A 75 -35.45 -19.73 24.12
C LEU A 75 -35.22 -19.95 22.62
N HIS A 76 -36.29 -20.15 21.83
CA HIS A 76 -36.18 -20.22 20.37
C HIS A 76 -35.63 -18.92 19.78
N THR A 77 -36.20 -17.75 20.18
CA THR A 77 -35.71 -16.44 19.75
C THR A 77 -34.25 -16.22 20.14
N ALA A 78 -33.84 -16.64 21.34
CA ALA A 78 -32.45 -16.56 21.78
C ALA A 78 -31.52 -17.42 20.90
N ILE A 79 -31.89 -18.68 20.63
CA ILE A 79 -31.11 -19.56 19.75
C ILE A 79 -30.96 -18.97 18.36
N GLU A 80 -32.05 -18.47 17.79
CA GLU A 80 -32.06 -17.85 16.46
C GLU A 80 -31.14 -16.61 16.42
N SER A 81 -31.21 -15.75 17.45
CA SER A 81 -30.32 -14.58 17.55
C SER A 81 -28.83 -14.95 17.62
N ILE A 82 -28.48 -15.99 18.37
CA ILE A 82 -27.10 -16.48 18.50
C ILE A 82 -26.62 -17.11 17.19
N GLN A 83 -27.49 -17.83 16.48
CA GLN A 83 -27.18 -18.38 15.16
C GLN A 83 -26.88 -17.27 14.15
N LEU A 84 -27.71 -16.22 14.12
CA LEU A 84 -27.49 -15.06 13.26
C LEU A 84 -26.16 -14.36 13.56
N GLN A 85 -25.82 -14.17 14.85
CA GLN A 85 -24.53 -13.58 15.27
C GLN A 85 -23.33 -14.44 14.86
N ARG A 86 -23.42 -15.77 15.03
CA ARG A 86 -22.37 -16.68 14.57
C ARG A 86 -22.18 -16.58 13.06
N ASP A 87 -23.26 -16.60 12.30
CA ASP A 87 -23.19 -16.58 10.84
C ASP A 87 -22.73 -15.23 10.31
N TYR A 88 -23.07 -14.13 11.01
CA TYR A 88 -22.47 -12.81 10.80
C TYR A 88 -20.95 -12.87 10.94
N HIS A 89 -20.41 -13.39 12.05
CA HIS A 89 -18.97 -13.44 12.24
C HIS A 89 -18.24 -14.39 11.27
N ARG A 90 -18.89 -15.47 10.81
CA ARG A 90 -18.34 -16.31 9.73
C ARG A 90 -18.20 -15.52 8.43
N LYS A 91 -19.24 -14.77 8.04
CA LYS A 91 -19.21 -13.92 6.85
C LYS A 91 -18.18 -12.80 7.01
N GLN A 92 -18.10 -12.19 8.18
CA GLN A 92 -17.14 -11.14 8.50
C GLN A 92 -15.70 -11.64 8.42
N ALA A 93 -15.40 -12.84 8.93
CA ALA A 93 -14.09 -13.46 8.79
C ALA A 93 -13.71 -13.68 7.31
N ALA A 94 -14.65 -14.18 6.49
CA ALA A 94 -14.42 -14.36 5.06
C ALA A 94 -14.17 -13.02 4.34
N PHE A 95 -14.94 -11.98 4.68
CA PHE A 95 -14.77 -10.64 4.14
C PHE A 95 -13.41 -10.04 4.50
N VAL A 96 -12.98 -10.15 5.76
CA VAL A 96 -11.67 -9.67 6.22
C VAL A 96 -10.53 -10.43 5.53
N ARG A 97 -10.66 -11.74 5.32
CA ARG A 97 -9.68 -12.53 4.54
C ARG A 97 -9.62 -12.09 3.08
N MET A 98 -10.75 -11.76 2.47
CA MET A 98 -10.77 -11.20 1.12
C MET A 98 -10.06 -9.83 1.07
N GLN A 99 -10.32 -8.95 2.05
CA GLN A 99 -9.61 -7.67 2.17
C GLN A 99 -8.10 -7.85 2.34
N GLN A 100 -7.68 -8.86 3.11
CA GLN A 100 -6.27 -9.21 3.27
C GLN A 100 -5.62 -9.53 1.93
N VAL A 101 -6.22 -10.44 1.15
CA VAL A 101 -5.69 -10.86 -0.16
C VAL A 101 -5.58 -9.64 -1.09
N GLN A 102 -6.63 -8.82 -1.17
CA GLN A 102 -6.61 -7.61 -1.99
C GLN A 102 -5.49 -6.63 -1.58
N TYR A 103 -5.26 -6.46 -0.28
CA TYR A 103 -4.18 -5.61 0.22
C TYR A 103 -2.79 -6.18 -0.09
N GLU A 104 -2.61 -7.49 0.05
CA GLU A 104 -1.35 -8.18 -0.28
C GLU A 104 -1.04 -8.12 -1.78
N GLU A 105 -2.04 -8.32 -2.65
CA GLU A 105 -1.91 -8.18 -4.10
C GLU A 105 -1.49 -6.76 -4.50
N TYR A 106 -2.18 -5.74 -3.96
CA TYR A 106 -1.83 -4.34 -4.20
C TYR A 106 -0.40 -4.02 -3.76
N LYS A 107 0.00 -4.47 -2.57
CA LYS A 107 1.35 -4.27 -2.03
C LYS A 107 2.40 -4.95 -2.92
N ALA A 108 2.16 -6.18 -3.37
CA ALA A 108 3.07 -6.93 -4.25
C ALA A 108 3.23 -6.25 -5.62
N ALA A 109 2.14 -5.72 -6.18
CA ALA A 109 2.19 -4.96 -7.43
C ALA A 109 3.04 -3.69 -7.31
N LEU A 110 2.93 -2.97 -6.18
CA LEU A 110 3.74 -1.78 -5.90
C LEU A 110 5.23 -2.12 -5.81
N GLU A 111 5.58 -3.22 -5.14
CA GLU A 111 6.96 -3.69 -5.03
C GLU A 111 7.53 -4.11 -6.40
N THR A 112 6.71 -4.71 -7.25
CA THR A 112 7.11 -5.08 -8.62
C THR A 112 7.39 -3.83 -9.45
N HIS A 113 6.54 -2.81 -9.36
CA HIS A 113 6.76 -1.54 -10.06
C HIS A 113 8.03 -0.82 -9.56
N GLU A 114 8.31 -0.83 -8.26
CA GLU A 114 9.55 -0.29 -7.70
C GLU A 114 10.79 -1.03 -8.21
N LYS A 115 10.76 -2.37 -8.20
CA LYS A 115 11.81 -3.22 -8.77
C LYS A 115 12.02 -2.96 -10.26
N GLU A 116 10.95 -2.77 -11.02
CA GLU A 116 11.01 -2.45 -12.44
C GLU A 116 11.67 -1.07 -12.67
N LEU A 117 11.33 -0.05 -11.88
CA LEU A 117 11.98 1.26 -11.97
C LEU A 117 13.48 1.18 -11.66
N LEU A 118 13.86 0.47 -10.59
CA LEU A 118 15.26 0.26 -10.23
C LEU A 118 16.01 -0.55 -11.31
N SER A 119 15.40 -1.62 -11.81
CA SER A 119 15.94 -2.43 -12.91
C SER A 119 16.11 -1.59 -14.18
N ASN A 120 15.14 -0.77 -14.55
CA ASN A 120 15.22 0.14 -15.69
C ASN A 120 16.30 1.22 -15.50
N GLN A 121 16.52 1.72 -14.29
CA GLN A 121 17.64 2.61 -13.99
C GLN A 121 18.98 1.89 -14.17
N ILE A 122 19.13 0.68 -13.62
CA ILE A 122 20.34 -0.14 -13.77
C ILE A 122 20.56 -0.48 -15.25
N ALA A 123 19.53 -0.84 -16.00
CA ALA A 123 19.61 -1.13 -17.43
C ALA A 123 20.00 0.11 -18.24
N LYS A 124 19.50 1.31 -17.91
CA LYS A 124 19.93 2.57 -18.55
C LYS A 124 21.37 2.92 -18.20
N HIS A 125 21.80 2.73 -16.95
CA HIS A 125 23.20 2.93 -16.56
C HIS A 125 24.12 1.89 -17.21
N SER A 126 23.70 0.63 -17.29
CA SER A 126 24.43 -0.47 -17.92
C SER A 126 24.50 -0.31 -19.44
N ALA A 127 23.43 0.11 -20.12
CA ALA A 127 23.45 0.40 -21.56
C ALA A 127 24.35 1.61 -21.89
N ASN A 128 24.34 2.66 -21.04
CA ASN A 128 25.25 3.79 -21.18
C ASN A 128 26.71 3.40 -20.87
N LEU A 129 26.94 2.51 -19.90
CA LEU A 129 28.27 1.96 -19.60
C LEU A 129 28.72 0.97 -20.68
N SER A 130 27.86 0.15 -21.27
CA SER A 130 28.21 -0.87 -22.26
C SER A 130 28.35 -0.28 -23.67
N SER A 131 27.60 0.77 -24.01
CA SER A 131 27.80 1.55 -25.24
C SER A 131 29.10 2.38 -25.18
N ARG A 132 29.55 2.76 -23.98
CA ARG A 132 30.85 3.40 -23.76
C ARG A 132 31.99 2.38 -23.62
N ASN A 133 31.80 1.26 -22.92
CA ASN A 133 32.88 0.33 -22.55
C ASN A 133 33.20 -0.76 -23.58
N PHE A 134 32.26 -1.19 -24.45
CA PHE A 134 32.60 -2.14 -25.52
C PHE A 134 33.45 -1.48 -26.62
N VAL A 135 33.37 -0.16 -26.74
CA VAL A 135 34.21 0.62 -27.67
C VAL A 135 35.47 1.16 -26.99
N THR A 136 35.48 1.39 -25.67
CA THR A 136 36.68 1.95 -25.01
C THR A 136 37.68 0.90 -24.56
N VAL A 137 37.30 -0.30 -24.10
CA VAL A 137 38.32 -1.25 -23.59
C VAL A 137 39.28 -1.73 -24.69
N ASP A 138 38.75 -2.08 -25.87
CA ASP A 138 39.59 -2.50 -27.01
C ASP A 138 40.31 -1.31 -27.66
N LYS A 139 39.77 -0.08 -27.52
CA LYS A 139 40.46 1.13 -27.97
C LYS A 139 41.56 1.55 -27.02
N ASP A 140 41.33 1.50 -25.71
CA ASP A 140 42.28 1.92 -24.68
C ASP A 140 43.48 0.96 -24.65
N ASP A 141 43.24 -0.35 -24.85
CA ASP A 141 44.33 -1.32 -25.05
C ASP A 141 45.07 -1.10 -26.37
N LYS A 142 44.37 -0.81 -27.48
CA LYS A 142 45.03 -0.44 -28.75
C LYS A 142 45.79 0.88 -28.68
N PHE A 143 45.27 1.87 -27.94
CA PHE A 143 45.94 3.15 -27.69
C PHE A 143 47.15 2.97 -26.79
N LEU A 144 47.07 2.09 -25.80
CA LEU A 144 48.21 1.74 -24.94
C LEU A 144 49.30 1.03 -25.74
N HIS A 145 48.94 0.03 -26.55
CA HIS A 145 49.89 -0.63 -27.46
C HIS A 145 50.51 0.37 -28.45
N GLN A 146 49.70 1.22 -29.07
CA GLN A 146 50.18 2.26 -29.99
C GLN A 146 51.07 3.31 -29.29
N ALA A 147 50.80 3.63 -28.02
CA ALA A 147 51.62 4.54 -27.23
C ALA A 147 52.95 3.89 -26.81
N ILE A 148 52.94 2.59 -26.52
CA ILE A 148 54.16 1.81 -26.23
C ILE A 148 55.01 1.72 -27.50
N ASP A 149 54.43 1.34 -28.64
CA ASP A 149 55.16 1.26 -29.91
C ASP A 149 55.73 2.63 -30.33
N ARG A 150 54.93 3.70 -30.20
CA ARG A 150 55.43 5.06 -30.46
C ARG A 150 56.53 5.48 -29.47
N ALA A 151 56.42 5.13 -28.19
CA ALA A 151 57.45 5.45 -27.21
C ALA A 151 58.76 4.69 -27.48
N MET A 152 58.66 3.45 -27.95
CA MET A 152 59.82 2.67 -28.39
C MET A 152 60.45 3.29 -29.63
N ASP A 153 59.65 3.65 -30.65
CA ASP A 153 60.15 4.32 -31.85
C ASP A 153 60.79 5.68 -31.54
N GLU A 154 60.19 6.48 -30.64
CA GLU A 154 60.74 7.75 -30.19
C GLU A 154 62.06 7.57 -29.42
N GLN A 155 62.16 6.54 -28.58
CA GLN A 155 63.41 6.22 -27.88
C GLN A 155 64.48 5.70 -28.83
N ASP A 156 64.14 4.87 -29.81
CA ASP A 156 65.07 4.39 -30.83
C ASP A 156 65.53 5.55 -31.73
N SER A 157 64.65 6.49 -32.04
CA SER A 157 65.00 7.71 -32.77
C SER A 157 65.87 8.67 -31.94
N LEU A 158 65.68 8.72 -30.61
CA LEU A 158 66.59 9.43 -29.69
C LEU A 158 67.96 8.74 -29.58
N ILE A 159 67.99 7.41 -29.58
CA ILE A 159 69.24 6.64 -29.61
C ILE A 159 69.96 6.89 -30.93
N ASP A 160 69.26 6.92 -32.05
CA ASP A 160 69.80 7.28 -33.37
C ASP A 160 70.34 8.73 -33.38
N LEU A 161 69.63 9.67 -32.73
CA LEU A 161 70.06 11.06 -32.56
C LEU A 161 71.27 11.25 -31.62
N ILE A 162 71.44 10.38 -30.63
CA ILE A 162 72.60 10.37 -29.72
C ILE A 162 73.81 9.70 -30.39
N LEU A 163 73.56 8.71 -31.24
CA LEU A 163 74.59 7.98 -31.99
C LEU A 163 75.03 8.74 -33.26
N THR A 164 74.24 9.70 -33.74
CA THR A 164 74.65 10.62 -34.82
C THR A 164 75.22 11.92 -34.23
N PRO A 165 76.35 12.43 -34.74
CA PRO A 165 76.95 13.66 -34.24
C PRO A 165 76.03 14.85 -34.50
N GLN A 166 75.52 15.42 -33.40
CA GLN A 166 74.61 16.57 -33.34
C GLN A 166 75.05 17.73 -34.25
N ASN A 167 74.17 18.11 -35.18
CA ASN A 167 74.06 19.50 -35.63
C ASN A 167 72.57 19.85 -35.78
N GLU A 168 72.18 20.91 -35.07
CA GLU A 168 70.98 21.74 -35.24
C GLU A 168 69.62 21.30 -34.65
N THR A 169 69.32 21.89 -33.49
CA THR A 169 68.08 22.61 -33.11
C THR A 169 66.73 22.11 -33.65
N ILE A 170 65.91 21.49 -32.79
CA ILE A 170 64.46 21.29 -33.02
C ILE A 170 63.65 21.92 -31.86
N PRO A 171 62.58 22.70 -32.15
CA PRO A 171 61.83 23.47 -31.16
C PRO A 171 60.73 22.65 -30.46
N VAL A 172 60.73 22.67 -29.13
CA VAL A 172 59.75 21.97 -28.27
C VAL A 172 58.46 22.78 -28.14
N LYS A 173 57.29 22.14 -28.36
CA LYS A 173 55.96 22.74 -28.22
C LYS A 173 55.65 23.08 -26.76
N ARG A 174 55.25 24.33 -26.51
CA ARG A 174 55.00 24.90 -25.18
C ARG A 174 53.68 24.37 -24.55
N PRO A 175 53.64 24.06 -23.24
CA PRO A 175 52.39 23.72 -22.54
C PRO A 175 51.37 24.87 -22.59
N LYS A 176 50.08 24.54 -22.61
CA LYS A 176 48.98 25.52 -22.65
C LYS A 176 49.08 26.51 -21.49
N ASP A 177 48.85 27.78 -21.80
CA ASP A 177 48.97 28.88 -20.85
C ASP A 177 47.95 28.72 -19.71
N SER A 178 48.46 28.79 -18.47
CA SER A 178 47.68 28.71 -17.23
C SER A 178 46.51 29.69 -17.18
N ALA A 179 46.62 30.85 -17.82
CA ALA A 179 45.56 31.84 -17.91
C ALA A 179 44.33 31.33 -18.70
N VAL A 180 44.57 30.57 -19.77
CA VAL A 180 43.50 29.98 -20.61
C VAL A 180 42.76 28.90 -19.83
N VAL A 181 43.51 28.04 -19.13
CA VAL A 181 42.91 26.99 -18.29
C VAL A 181 42.05 27.59 -17.17
N LEU A 182 42.52 28.69 -16.56
CA LEU A 182 41.77 29.35 -15.49
C LEU A 182 40.44 29.93 -16.00
N GLU A 183 40.43 30.48 -17.21
CA GLU A 183 39.24 31.09 -17.81
C GLU A 183 38.22 30.03 -18.30
N GLU A 184 38.70 28.91 -18.84
CA GLU A 184 37.87 27.74 -19.14
C GLU A 184 37.21 27.20 -17.86
N LEU A 185 37.98 27.05 -16.78
CA LEU A 185 37.46 26.61 -15.49
C LEU A 185 36.43 27.59 -14.90
N ARG A 186 36.65 28.90 -15.01
CA ARG A 186 35.67 29.91 -14.58
C ARG A 186 34.37 29.81 -15.37
N THR A 187 34.48 29.63 -16.69
CA THR A 187 33.32 29.49 -17.58
C THR A 187 32.51 28.26 -17.22
N VAL A 188 33.16 27.11 -17.03
CA VAL A 188 32.51 25.86 -16.62
C VAL A 188 31.88 26.00 -15.23
N ASN A 189 32.57 26.64 -14.28
CA ASN A 189 32.03 26.85 -12.93
C ASN A 189 30.78 27.75 -12.96
N SER A 190 30.77 28.78 -13.81
CA SER A 190 29.61 29.64 -14.03
C SER A 190 28.43 28.86 -14.61
N GLN A 191 28.68 28.04 -15.63
CA GLN A 191 27.66 27.18 -16.24
C GLN A 191 27.08 26.18 -15.24
N LEU A 192 27.92 25.57 -14.39
CA LEU A 192 27.48 24.66 -13.33
C LEU A 192 26.58 25.38 -12.31
N ARG A 193 26.94 26.61 -11.89
CA ARG A 193 26.10 27.40 -10.97
C ARG A 193 24.74 27.74 -11.57
N LEU A 194 24.69 28.09 -12.85
CA LEU A 194 23.44 28.35 -13.57
C LEU A 194 22.57 27.11 -13.68
N LEU A 195 23.17 25.95 -13.98
CA LEU A 195 22.46 24.67 -14.04
C LEU A 195 21.90 24.28 -12.67
N ILE A 196 22.71 24.39 -11.61
CA ILE A 196 22.27 24.12 -10.24
C ILE A 196 21.10 25.04 -9.87
N GLY A 197 21.18 26.34 -10.18
CA GLY A 197 20.08 27.27 -9.94
C GLY A 197 18.80 26.88 -10.70
N THR A 198 18.93 26.43 -11.95
CA THR A 198 17.80 25.96 -12.75
C THR A 198 17.15 24.71 -12.14
N LEU A 199 17.97 23.73 -11.71
CA LEU A 199 17.49 22.51 -11.07
C LEU A 199 16.82 22.78 -9.72
N LEU A 200 17.34 23.71 -8.93
CA LEU A 200 16.72 24.14 -7.68
C LEU A 200 15.35 24.78 -7.93
N ASN A 201 15.24 25.66 -8.94
CA ASN A 201 13.97 26.26 -9.33
C ASN A 201 12.95 25.21 -9.81
N GLN A 202 13.41 24.22 -10.58
CA GLN A 202 12.56 23.10 -11.02
C GLN A 202 12.11 22.24 -9.83
N LEU A 203 12.99 21.98 -8.87
CA LEU A 203 12.67 21.25 -7.65
C LEU A 203 11.64 22.00 -6.81
N ASP A 204 11.81 23.31 -6.61
CA ASP A 204 10.86 24.15 -5.87
C ASP A 204 9.48 24.17 -6.55
N SER A 205 9.44 24.31 -7.88
CA SER A 205 8.18 24.24 -8.64
C SER A 205 7.49 22.88 -8.50
N SER A 206 8.25 21.78 -8.59
CA SER A 206 7.72 20.43 -8.40
C SER A 206 7.19 20.23 -6.97
N GLN A 207 7.93 20.69 -5.95
CA GLN A 207 7.48 20.65 -4.56
C GLN A 207 6.19 21.46 -4.34
N GLN A 208 6.06 22.63 -4.96
CA GLN A 208 4.83 23.42 -4.89
C GLN A 208 3.65 22.69 -5.55
N GLN A 209 3.85 22.08 -6.71
CA GLN A 209 2.81 21.27 -7.36
C GLN A 209 2.37 20.09 -6.48
N ILE A 210 3.31 19.38 -5.86
CA ILE A 210 3.00 18.29 -4.92
C ILE A 210 2.21 18.82 -3.73
N LYS A 211 2.59 19.97 -3.15
CA LYS A 211 1.84 20.58 -2.04
C LYS A 211 0.40 20.88 -2.44
N VAL A 212 0.19 21.51 -3.61
CA VAL A 212 -1.15 21.82 -4.13
C VAL A 212 -1.96 20.55 -4.38
N LEU A 213 -1.40 19.54 -5.03
CA LEU A 213 -2.10 18.27 -5.29
C LEU A 213 -2.42 17.53 -3.99
N THR A 214 -1.50 17.57 -3.01
CA THR A 214 -1.73 16.99 -1.69
C THR A 214 -2.85 17.71 -0.94
N GLU A 215 -2.91 19.04 -1.05
CA GLU A 215 -3.98 19.85 -0.47
C GLU A 215 -5.32 19.62 -1.17
N GLN A 216 -5.34 19.51 -2.50
CA GLN A 216 -6.53 19.15 -3.27
C GLN A 216 -7.03 17.75 -2.93
N LEU A 217 -6.13 16.77 -2.81
CA LEU A 217 -6.48 15.43 -2.35
C LEU A 217 -7.02 15.47 -0.93
N ARG A 218 -6.39 16.21 -0.01
CA ARG A 218 -6.89 16.41 1.36
C ARG A 218 -8.27 17.07 1.36
N ALA A 219 -8.51 18.08 0.54
CA ALA A 219 -9.81 18.73 0.44
C ALA A 219 -10.89 17.80 -0.17
N ALA A 220 -10.52 16.97 -1.14
CA ALA A 220 -11.42 15.98 -1.75
C ALA A 220 -11.65 14.74 -0.86
N THR A 221 -10.74 14.45 0.08
CA THR A 221 -10.81 13.29 0.98
C THR A 221 -11.15 13.64 2.43
N ALA A 222 -11.31 14.92 2.77
CA ALA A 222 -11.81 15.35 4.06
C ALA A 222 -13.33 15.16 4.11
N PRO A 223 -13.86 14.26 4.96
CA PRO A 223 -15.29 14.19 5.20
C PRO A 223 -15.73 15.43 6.01
N ASP A 224 -16.85 16.03 5.62
CA ASP A 224 -17.58 17.02 6.41
C ASP A 224 -17.66 16.59 7.87
N LYS A 225 -16.85 17.25 8.70
CA LYS A 225 -16.91 17.18 10.16
C LYS A 225 -17.14 18.59 10.66
N GLU A 226 -18.36 19.08 10.50
CA GLU A 226 -18.98 20.04 11.42
C GLU A 226 -20.43 20.34 10.98
N SER A 227 -21.37 19.49 11.39
CA SER A 227 -22.62 19.94 12.02
C SER A 227 -23.45 18.78 12.56
N LEU A 228 -23.52 18.76 13.89
CA LEU A 228 -24.72 18.55 14.70
C LEU A 228 -25.43 17.18 14.66
N HIS A 229 -25.40 16.56 15.84
CA HIS A 229 -26.47 15.74 16.38
C HIS A 229 -27.86 16.32 16.06
N SER A 230 -28.70 15.57 15.34
CA SER A 230 -30.04 15.20 15.77
C SER A 230 -30.80 14.45 14.67
N ASN A 231 -31.25 13.25 15.03
CA ASN A 231 -32.54 12.67 14.67
C ASN A 231 -32.82 12.28 13.20
N THR A 232 -33.21 11.01 13.11
CA THR A 232 -34.20 10.44 12.18
C THR A 232 -33.69 10.04 10.80
N GLU A 233 -33.93 8.75 10.55
CA GLU A 233 -34.07 8.05 9.27
C GLU A 233 -34.53 8.96 8.10
N ASP A 234 -34.12 8.56 6.90
CA ASP A 234 -34.51 9.07 5.57
C ASP A 234 -33.62 10.18 4.97
N SER A 235 -32.69 9.80 4.07
CA SER A 235 -32.53 10.49 2.78
C SER A 235 -31.60 9.76 1.83
N SER A 236 -32.26 9.21 0.81
CA SER A 236 -31.75 8.56 -0.39
C SER A 236 -30.91 9.49 -1.25
N ILE A 237 -29.91 8.90 -1.90
CA ILE A 237 -29.15 9.45 -3.02
C ILE A 237 -30.15 9.85 -4.12
N SER A 238 -30.18 11.13 -4.50
CA SER A 238 -31.05 11.63 -5.58
C SER A 238 -30.53 11.15 -6.94
N LEU A 239 -31.03 10.00 -7.39
CA LEU A 239 -30.97 9.55 -8.78
C LEU A 239 -32.26 9.99 -9.49
N ALA A 240 -32.14 10.34 -10.77
CA ALA A 240 -33.28 10.75 -11.59
C ALA A 240 -34.41 9.69 -11.57
N PRO A 241 -35.70 10.08 -11.47
CA PRO A 241 -36.80 9.13 -11.37
C PRO A 241 -36.92 8.30 -12.65
N LEU A 242 -36.90 6.96 -12.51
CA LEU A 242 -37.14 6.05 -13.62
C LEU A 242 -38.58 6.17 -14.13
N PRO A 243 -38.82 6.00 -15.45
CA PRO A 243 -40.16 6.06 -16.02
C PRO A 243 -41.06 4.95 -15.41
N PRO A 244 -42.34 5.25 -15.13
CA PRO A 244 -43.25 4.29 -14.50
C PRO A 244 -43.44 3.07 -15.40
N LEU A 245 -43.14 1.89 -14.84
CA LEU A 245 -43.32 0.61 -15.51
C LEU A 245 -44.82 0.36 -15.76
N ALA A 246 -45.15 -0.17 -16.94
CA ALA A 246 -46.51 -0.57 -17.27
C ALA A 246 -47.02 -1.61 -16.25
N PRO A 247 -48.28 -1.50 -15.78
CA PRO A 247 -48.80 -2.40 -14.75
C PRO A 247 -48.77 -3.85 -15.25
N LEU A 248 -48.13 -4.71 -14.47
CA LEU A 248 -48.06 -6.14 -14.73
C LEU A 248 -49.40 -6.76 -14.32
N GLU A 249 -50.20 -7.17 -15.30
CA GLU A 249 -51.42 -7.93 -15.04
C GLU A 249 -51.04 -9.30 -14.45
N MET A 250 -51.29 -9.48 -13.16
CA MET A 250 -51.14 -10.80 -12.54
C MET A 250 -52.37 -11.65 -12.89
N PRO A 251 -52.18 -12.92 -13.30
CA PRO A 251 -53.31 -13.81 -13.52
C PRO A 251 -54.10 -14.01 -12.22
N SER A 252 -55.43 -13.88 -12.30
CA SER A 252 -56.32 -14.19 -11.19
C SER A 252 -56.30 -15.69 -10.95
N PHE A 253 -55.55 -16.12 -9.92
CA PHE A 253 -55.62 -17.48 -9.44
C PHE A 253 -56.88 -17.65 -8.58
N ASP A 254 -57.86 -18.36 -9.12
CA ASP A 254 -59.07 -18.76 -8.39
C ASP A 254 -58.74 -19.87 -7.38
N PHE A 255 -58.25 -19.49 -6.20
CA PHE A 255 -58.26 -20.36 -5.02
C PHE A 255 -59.58 -20.16 -4.26
N ALA A 256 -60.70 -20.38 -4.96
CA ALA A 256 -61.98 -20.57 -4.30
C ALA A 256 -62.07 -22.03 -3.85
N THR A 257 -61.91 -22.20 -2.53
CA THR A 257 -62.56 -23.22 -1.69
C THR A 257 -63.33 -24.33 -2.43
N SER A 258 -62.83 -25.57 -2.34
CA SER A 258 -63.63 -26.72 -1.89
C SER A 258 -62.74 -27.88 -1.46
#